data_AF-A0AAE3ZB05-F1
#
_entry.id   AF-A0AAE3ZB05-F1
#
_cell.length_a   1.000
_cell.length_b   1.000
_cell.length_c   1.000
_cell.angle_alpha   90.00
_cell.angle_beta   90.00
_cell.angle_gamma   90.00
#
_symmetry.space_group_name_H-M   'P 1'
#
loop_
_entity.id
_entity.type
_entity.pdbx_description
1 polymer ?
#
loop_
_entity_poly.entity_id
_entity_poly.type
_entity_poly.pdbx_seq_one_letter_code
_entity_poly.pdbx_strand_id
1 'polypeptide(L)' 'MQTNVLGGGLAPSEMPESWCLGILDEVLDRIEAGKSFACEARPARDDEWGVIKVSAMTWGEFQESEDEAAPQRNV' A
#
# COMPACT_ATOMS: atom_id res chain seq x y z
N MET A 1 4.24 18.16 -29.25
CA MET A 1 4.35 16.81 -28.66
C MET A 1 5.45 16.87 -27.61
N GLN A 2 5.10 16.93 -26.33
CA GLN A 2 6.08 16.94 -25.24
C GLN A 2 6.44 15.49 -24.89
N THR A 3 7.70 15.14 -25.07
CA THR A 3 8.32 13.91 -24.59
C THR A 3 8.69 14.09 -23.11
N ASN A 4 7.98 13.41 -22.22
CA ASN A 4 8.41 13.33 -20.83
C ASN A 4 9.51 12.27 -20.68
N VAL A 5 10.68 12.76 -20.33
CA VAL A 5 11.85 12.02 -19.87
C VAL A 5 11.59 11.55 -18.44
N LEU A 6 11.27 10.27 -18.27
CA LEU A 6 11.44 9.56 -17.01
C LEU A 6 12.67 8.67 -17.16
N GLY A 7 13.78 9.11 -16.54
CA GLY A 7 15.05 8.38 -16.54
C GLY A 7 14.90 7.07 -15.77
N GLY A 8 15.13 5.95 -16.47
CA GLY A 8 15.15 4.61 -15.87
C GLY A 8 14.24 3.56 -16.54
N GLY A 9 13.74 3.78 -17.75
CA GLY A 9 12.95 2.78 -18.47
C GLY A 9 13.81 1.68 -19.11
N LEU A 10 13.34 0.42 -19.01
CA LEU A 10 13.85 -0.71 -19.80
C LEU A 10 14.00 -0.30 -21.28
N ALA A 11 15.03 -0.79 -21.96
CA ALA A 11 15.18 -0.51 -23.38
C ALA A 11 13.92 -1.01 -24.12
N PRO A 12 13.39 -0.27 -25.11
CA PRO A 12 12.18 -0.67 -25.84
C PRO A 12 12.24 -2.08 -26.46
N SER A 13 13.44 -2.63 -26.65
CA SER A 13 13.69 -3.99 -27.17
C SER A 13 13.43 -5.12 -26.18
N GLU A 14 13.19 -4.83 -24.89
CA GLU A 14 13.00 -5.83 -23.83
C GLU A 14 11.55 -6.01 -23.38
N MET A 15 10.61 -5.25 -23.98
CA MET A 15 9.20 -5.24 -23.59
C MET A 15 8.33 -5.96 -24.63
N PRO A 16 7.37 -6.82 -24.22
CA PRO A 16 6.45 -7.45 -25.17
C PRO A 16 5.63 -6.42 -25.95
N GLU A 17 5.27 -6.73 -27.21
CA GLU A 17 4.50 -5.82 -28.09
C GLU A 17 3.15 -5.38 -27.51
N SER A 18 2.58 -6.16 -26.58
CA SER A 18 1.29 -5.86 -25.95
C SER A 18 1.37 -4.93 -24.75
N TRP A 19 2.56 -4.54 -24.31
CA TRP A 19 2.74 -3.68 -23.13
C TRP A 19 2.90 -2.23 -23.58
N CYS A 20 2.30 -1.33 -22.81
CA CYS A 20 2.50 0.11 -22.97
C CYS A 20 3.09 0.69 -21.67
N LEU A 21 3.83 1.78 -21.83
CA LEU A 21 4.18 2.63 -20.70
C LEU A 21 2.95 3.47 -20.35
N GLY A 22 2.58 3.44 -19.08
CA GLY A 22 1.49 4.23 -18.52
C GLY A 22 1.95 4.98 -17.29
N ILE A 23 1.11 5.91 -16.84
CA ILE A 23 1.27 6.57 -15.54
C ILE A 23 0.43 5.85 -14.49
N LEU A 24 0.87 5.88 -13.23
CA LEU A 24 0.29 5.06 -12.17
C LEU A 24 -1.20 5.40 -11.89
N ASP A 25 -1.63 6.62 -12.16
CA ASP A 25 -3.02 7.07 -12.03
C ASP A 25 -3.99 6.38 -13.01
N GLU A 26 -3.51 5.85 -14.14
CA GLU A 26 -4.33 5.11 -15.10
C GLU A 26 -4.83 3.76 -14.55
N VAL A 27 -4.21 3.26 -13.48
CA VAL A 27 -4.51 1.96 -12.87
C VAL A 27 -4.93 2.04 -11.41
N LEU A 28 -5.04 3.25 -10.85
CA LEU A 28 -5.44 3.47 -9.45
C LEU A 28 -6.69 4.35 -9.36
N ASP A 29 -7.67 3.94 -8.55
CA ASP A 29 -8.86 4.75 -8.31
C ASP A 29 -8.58 5.97 -7.41
N ARG A 30 -7.85 5.78 -6.29
CA ARG A 30 -7.35 6.87 -5.44
C ARG A 30 -6.16 6.45 -4.59
N ILE A 31 -5.40 7.45 -4.15
CA ILE A 31 -4.42 7.33 -3.05
C ILE A 31 -4.88 8.27 -1.93
N GLU A 32 -4.92 7.76 -0.72
CA GLU A 32 -5.24 8.56 0.45
C GLU A 32 -4.33 8.24 1.63
N ALA A 33 -4.12 9.23 2.49
CA ALA A 33 -3.47 8.98 3.77
C ALA A 33 -4.47 8.30 4.72
N GLY A 34 -3.99 7.28 5.42
CA GLY A 34 -4.73 6.67 6.54
C GLY A 34 -4.97 7.67 7.67
N LYS A 35 -5.89 7.32 8.57
CA LYS A 35 -6.13 8.07 9.79
C LYS A 35 -5.19 7.57 10.89
N SER A 36 -4.68 8.50 11.70
CA SER A 36 -3.97 8.15 12.94
C SER A 36 -5.00 7.92 14.05
N PHE A 37 -4.94 6.75 14.67
CA PHE A 37 -5.77 6.37 15.81
C PHE A 37 -4.87 6.16 17.03
N ALA A 38 -5.38 6.48 18.21
CA ALA A 38 -4.76 6.02 19.44
C ALA A 38 -5.11 4.54 19.62
N CYS A 39 -4.25 3.66 19.13
CA CYS A 39 -4.41 2.21 19.22
C CYS A 39 -3.90 1.67 20.56
N GLU A 40 -4.37 0.49 20.94
CA GLU A 40 -3.82 -0.23 22.10
C GLU A 40 -2.55 -0.96 21.68
N ALA A 41 -1.49 -0.92 22.50
CA ALA A 41 -0.20 -1.55 22.23
C ALA A 41 -0.23 -3.09 22.37
N ARG A 42 -1.19 -3.73 21.71
CA ARG A 42 -1.41 -5.18 21.62
C ARG A 42 -2.01 -5.51 20.24
N PRO A 43 -1.86 -6.75 19.76
CA PRO A 43 -2.59 -7.23 18.60
C PRO A 43 -4.12 -7.18 18.81
N ALA A 44 -4.87 -7.06 17.72
CA ALA A 44 -6.32 -7.22 17.75
C ALA A 44 -6.70 -8.67 18.09
N ARG A 45 -7.84 -8.84 18.76
CA ARG A 45 -8.49 -10.14 18.89
C ARG A 45 -9.27 -10.47 17.62
N ASP A 46 -9.64 -11.74 17.45
CA ASP A 46 -10.43 -12.22 16.31
C ASP A 46 -11.75 -11.46 16.08
N ASP A 47 -12.31 -10.86 17.14
CA ASP A 47 -13.55 -10.07 17.13
C ASP A 47 -13.33 -8.55 17.16
N GLU A 48 -12.10 -8.09 17.00
CA GLU A 48 -11.72 -6.67 17.02
C GLU A 48 -11.14 -6.21 15.69
N TRP A 49 -11.21 -4.89 15.45
CA TRP A 49 -10.51 -4.29 14.32
C TRP A 49 -9.02 -4.14 14.63
N GLY A 50 -8.18 -4.60 13.71
CA GLY A 50 -6.74 -4.34 13.70
C GLY A 50 -6.36 -3.17 12.78
N VAL A 51 -5.42 -2.34 13.22
CA VAL A 51 -4.78 -1.32 12.40
C VAL A 51 -3.46 -1.87 11.87
N ILE A 52 -3.34 -1.98 10.55
CA ILE A 52 -2.13 -2.46 9.87
C ILE A 52 -0.98 -1.46 10.09
N LYS A 53 0.18 -1.99 10.47
CA LYS A 53 1.44 -1.24 10.57
C LYS A 53 2.34 -1.51 9.38
N VAL A 54 3.22 -0.57 9.08
CA VAL A 54 4.31 -0.76 8.09
C VAL A 54 5.20 -1.95 8.48
N SER A 55 5.43 -2.18 9.78
CA SER A 55 6.21 -3.33 10.28
C SER A 55 5.63 -4.67 9.83
N ALA A 56 4.30 -4.78 9.72
CA ALA A 56 3.60 -5.98 9.26
C ALA A 56 3.90 -6.35 7.79
N MET A 57 4.45 -5.44 6.99
CA MET A 57 4.74 -5.65 5.56
C MET A 57 6.23 -5.56 5.24
N THR A 58 7.10 -5.42 6.25
CA THR A 58 8.54 -5.19 6.04
C THR A 58 9.29 -6.46 5.59
N TRP A 59 8.72 -7.63 5.84
CA TRP A 59 9.40 -8.93 5.66
C TRP A 59 9.16 -9.59 4.30
N GLY A 60 8.51 -8.90 3.37
CA GLY A 60 8.11 -9.46 2.06
C GLY A 60 6.85 -10.34 2.12
N GLU A 61 6.36 -10.61 3.32
CA GLU A 61 5.08 -11.29 3.59
C GLU A 61 4.29 -10.48 4.62
N PHE A 62 2.97 -10.59 4.55
CA PHE A 62 2.07 -9.94 5.51
C PHE A 62 2.05 -10.75 6.82
N GLN A 63 2.40 -10.10 7.93
CA GLN A 63 2.37 -10.67 9.27
C GLN A 63 1.22 -10.06 10.08
N GLU A 64 0.11 -10.80 10.18
CA GLU A 64 -1.11 -10.33 10.86
C GLU A 64 -0.88 -10.00 12.35
N SER A 65 0.10 -10.63 13.00
CA SER A 65 0.41 -10.43 14.42
C SER A 65 1.09 -9.09 14.75
N GLU A 66 1.53 -8.35 13.74
CA GLU A 66 2.20 -7.05 13.90
C GLU A 66 1.21 -5.88 13.85
N ASP A 67 -0.08 -6.15 13.95
CA ASP A 67 -1.13 -5.14 13.99
C ASP A 67 -1.25 -4.48 15.38
N GLU A 68 -2.16 -3.52 15.47
CA GLU A 68 -2.50 -2.81 16.69
C GLU A 68 -4.01 -2.80 16.84
N ALA A 69 -4.52 -3.19 18.02
CA ALA A 69 -5.94 -3.17 18.26
C ALA A 69 -6.48 -1.74 18.17
N ALA A 70 -7.47 -1.56 17.30
CA ALA A 70 -8.15 -0.29 17.13
C ALA A 70 -8.91 0.09 18.40
N PRO A 71 -9.04 1.39 18.72
CA PRO A 71 -9.77 1.81 19.90
C PRO A 71 -11.25 1.43 19.80
N GLN A 72 -11.79 0.78 20.84
CA GLN A 72 -13.22 0.53 20.98
C GLN A 72 -13.96 1.82 21.34
N ARG A 73 -14.17 2.72 20.37
CA ARG A 73 -15.05 3.87 20.57
C ARG A 73 -16.27 3.71 19.69
N ASN A 74 -17.42 3.42 20.33
CA ASN A 74 -18.76 3.54 19.75
C ASN A 74 -18.84 4.91 19.04
N VAL A 75 -18.86 4.89 17.71
CA VAL A 75 -19.19 6.07 16.90
C VAL A 75 -20.70 6.19 16.82
#